data_AF-A0A1Y2T6N6-F1
#
_entry.id   AF-A0A1Y2T6N6-F1
#
_cell.length_a   1.000
_cell.length_b   1.000
_cell.length_c   1.000
_cell.angle_alpha   90.00
_cell.angle_beta   90.00
_cell.angle_gamma   90.00
#
_symmetry.space_group_name_H-M   'P 1'
#
loop_
_entity.id
_entity.type
_entity.pdbx_description
1 polymer ?
#
loop_
_entity_poly.entity_id
_entity_poly.type
_entity_poly.pdbx_seq_one_letter_code
_entity_poly.pdbx_strand_id
1 'polypeptide(L)'
;GQFLLARMVEMLTGAVTLENGAASCLDNPETGARMQFDLFLPKYSVALEYQGPQHSRVTRRFPDAAQLQRQQQRDRLKRQLSEAAGIRLIEVHPPDLSFVRLSELLREAGVPLRDVPDEERYVYQALLRHSERYRAAVRQEAAV
;
A
#
# COMPACT_ATOMS: atom_id res chain seq x y z
N GLY A 1 -4.24 6.80 -4.20
CA GLY A 1 -3.86 5.88 -3.12
C GLY A 1 -2.45 5.38 -3.33
N GLN A 2 -2.29 4.30 -4.10
CA GLN A 2 -1.01 3.63 -4.37
C GLN A 2 0.15 4.57 -4.74
N PHE A 3 -0.04 5.51 -5.68
CA PHE A 3 1.01 6.48 -6.03
C PHE A 3 1.49 7.32 -4.83
N LEU A 4 0.57 7.79 -4.00
CA LEU A 4 0.91 8.56 -2.80
C LEU A 4 1.67 7.69 -1.80
N LEU A 5 1.22 6.44 -1.60
CA LEU A 5 1.93 5.46 -0.77
C LEU A 5 3.38 5.30 -1.23
N ALA A 6 3.61 5.01 -2.51
CA ALA A 6 4.95 4.79 -3.06
C ALA A 6 5.88 5.98 -2.82
N ARG A 7 5.45 7.20 -3.20
CA ARG A 7 6.26 8.41 -3.07
C ARG A 7 6.51 8.80 -1.62
N MET A 8 5.53 8.63 -0.73
CA MET A 8 5.69 8.93 0.69
C MET A 8 6.64 7.95 1.38
N VAL A 9 6.56 6.65 1.06
CA VAL A 9 7.47 5.63 1.61
C VAL A 9 8.90 5.82 1.10
N GLU A 10 9.07 6.12 -0.18
CA GLU A 10 10.37 6.46 -0.76
C GLU A 10 10.98 7.66 -0.04
N MET A 11 10.18 8.72 0.19
CA MET A 11 10.63 9.89 0.93
C MET A 11 11.06 9.54 2.37
N LEU A 12 10.26 8.76 3.09
CA LEU A 12 10.51 8.39 4.48
C LEU A 12 11.71 7.45 4.68
N THR A 13 12.01 6.61 3.71
CA THR A 13 13.01 5.53 3.86
C THR A 13 14.31 5.79 3.09
N GLY A 14 14.23 6.51 1.96
CA GLY A 14 15.32 6.60 0.99
C GLY A 14 15.77 5.24 0.44
N ALA A 15 14.97 4.18 0.65
CA ALA A 15 15.32 2.83 0.27
C ALA A 15 14.95 2.55 -1.18
N VAL A 16 15.65 1.59 -1.78
CA VAL A 16 15.25 1.04 -3.08
C VAL A 16 13.89 0.37 -2.93
N THR A 17 12.91 0.88 -3.66
CA THR A 17 11.55 0.34 -3.73
C THR A 17 11.29 -0.28 -5.10
N LEU A 18 10.48 -1.33 -5.12
CA LEU A 18 9.97 -1.93 -6.36
C LEU A 18 8.46 -1.72 -6.39
N GLU A 19 7.99 -0.88 -7.31
CA GLU A 19 6.56 -0.68 -7.56
C GLU A 19 6.02 -1.80 -8.46
N ASN A 20 4.82 -2.31 -8.15
CA ASN A 20 4.20 -3.43 -8.88
C ASN A 20 5.13 -4.65 -8.99
N GLY A 21 5.90 -4.92 -7.94
CA GLY A 21 6.90 -5.98 -7.90
C GLY A 21 6.24 -7.35 -7.95
N ALA A 22 6.42 -8.08 -9.05
CA ALA A 22 6.08 -9.49 -9.13
C ALA A 22 7.13 -10.31 -8.35
N ALA A 23 6.69 -11.06 -7.36
CA ALA A 23 7.53 -12.01 -6.64
C ALA A 23 7.03 -13.42 -6.94
N SER A 24 7.93 -14.36 -7.23
CA SER A 24 7.55 -15.76 -7.52
C SER A 24 6.85 -16.44 -6.33
N CYS A 25 7.03 -15.94 -5.12
CA CYS A 25 6.31 -16.40 -3.93
C CYS A 25 4.82 -16.03 -3.93
N LEU A 26 4.36 -15.18 -4.86
CA LEU A 26 2.98 -14.72 -4.97
C LEU A 26 2.19 -15.40 -6.10
N ASP A 27 2.73 -16.48 -6.68
CA ASP A 27 2.01 -17.24 -7.69
C ASP A 27 0.78 -17.90 -7.04
N ASN A 28 -0.41 -17.63 -7.60
CA ASN A 28 -1.63 -18.26 -7.10
C ASN A 28 -1.57 -19.76 -7.43
N PRO A 29 -1.55 -20.65 -6.43
CA PRO A 29 -1.39 -22.09 -6.65
C PRO A 29 -2.60 -22.70 -7.38
N GLU A 30 -3.78 -22.10 -7.30
CA GLU A 30 -5.01 -22.60 -7.92
C GLU A 30 -5.11 -22.24 -9.40
N THR A 31 -4.60 -21.08 -9.79
CA THR A 31 -4.79 -20.54 -11.15
C THR A 31 -3.49 -20.38 -11.94
N GLY A 32 -2.34 -20.50 -11.29
CA GLY A 32 -1.03 -20.18 -11.85
C GLY A 32 -0.81 -18.69 -12.13
N ALA A 33 -1.78 -17.83 -11.78
CA ALA A 33 -1.69 -16.40 -12.04
C ALA A 33 -0.71 -15.74 -11.07
N ARG A 34 0.20 -14.92 -11.59
CA ARG A 34 1.14 -14.14 -10.77
C ARG A 34 0.43 -12.98 -10.08
N MET A 35 0.63 -12.82 -8.78
CA MET A 35 0.25 -11.60 -8.07
C MET A 35 1.47 -10.71 -7.83
N GLN A 36 1.22 -9.42 -7.63
CA GLN A 36 2.24 -8.40 -7.46
C GLN A 36 2.03 -7.68 -6.13
N PHE A 37 3.13 -7.20 -5.55
CA PHE A 37 3.06 -6.22 -4.49
C PHE A 37 2.90 -4.82 -5.07
N ASP A 38 2.06 -3.98 -4.47
CA ASP A 38 1.98 -2.57 -4.86
C ASP A 38 3.32 -1.86 -4.67
N LEU A 39 3.96 -2.11 -3.53
CA LEU A 39 5.29 -1.61 -3.18
C LEU A 39 6.06 -2.65 -2.39
N PHE A 40 7.26 -3.01 -2.83
CA PHE A 40 8.13 -3.95 -2.13
C PHE A 40 9.47 -3.30 -1.75
N LEU A 41 9.94 -3.53 -0.53
CA LEU A 41 11.23 -3.12 -0.01
C LEU A 41 12.08 -4.39 0.23
N PRO A 42 12.82 -4.87 -0.78
CA PRO A 42 13.51 -6.16 -0.73
C PRO A 42 14.52 -6.27 0.42
N LYS A 43 15.22 -5.16 0.71
CA LYS A 43 16.23 -5.11 1.78
C LYS A 43 15.67 -5.46 3.16
N TYR A 44 14.38 -5.22 3.38
CA TYR A 44 13.73 -5.40 4.68
C TYR A 44 12.74 -6.56 4.70
N SER A 45 12.54 -7.25 3.58
CA SER A 45 11.47 -8.24 3.42
C SER A 45 10.10 -7.67 3.83
N VAL A 46 9.83 -6.40 3.48
CA VAL A 46 8.57 -5.71 3.77
C VAL A 46 7.89 -5.33 2.47
N ALA A 47 6.61 -5.65 2.35
CA ALA A 47 5.74 -5.21 1.26
C ALA A 47 4.61 -4.33 1.82
N LEU A 48 4.13 -3.38 1.02
CA LEU A 48 2.99 -2.54 1.34
C LEU A 48 1.94 -2.66 0.25
N GLU A 49 0.68 -2.80 0.65
CA GLU A 49 -0.48 -2.94 -0.23
C GLU A 49 -1.50 -1.86 0.05
N TYR A 50 -1.86 -1.10 -0.97
CA TYR A 50 -2.84 -0.04 -0.82
C TYR A 50 -4.27 -0.59 -0.94
N GLN A 51 -4.96 -0.64 0.20
CA GLN A 51 -6.33 -1.15 0.32
C GLN A 51 -7.35 -0.02 0.10
N GLY A 52 -7.58 0.33 -1.16
CA GLY A 52 -8.57 1.35 -1.54
C GLY A 52 -10.02 0.95 -1.19
N PRO A 53 -10.98 1.90 -1.21
CA PRO A 53 -12.38 1.63 -0.83
C PRO A 53 -13.06 0.49 -1.60
N GLN A 54 -12.60 0.22 -2.83
CA GLN A 54 -13.09 -0.87 -3.67
C GLN A 54 -12.77 -2.28 -3.12
N HIS A 55 -11.87 -2.41 -2.14
CA HIS A 55 -11.53 -3.71 -1.52
C HIS A 55 -12.51 -4.11 -0.41
N SER A 56 -13.21 -3.15 0.20
CA SER A 56 -14.12 -3.41 1.31
C SER A 56 -15.59 -3.31 0.92
N ARG A 57 -15.91 -2.59 -0.15
CA ARG A 57 -17.29 -2.38 -0.61
C ARG A 57 -17.36 -2.19 -2.11
N VAL A 58 -18.52 -2.51 -2.68
CA VAL A 58 -18.86 -2.07 -4.03
C VAL A 58 -18.92 -0.55 -4.07
N THR A 59 -18.40 0.04 -5.13
CA THR A 59 -18.46 1.49 -5.35
C THR A 59 -19.21 1.77 -6.64
N ARG A 60 -19.60 3.02 -6.91
CA ARG A 60 -20.26 3.38 -8.19
C ARG A 60 -19.44 2.94 -9.41
N ARG A 61 -18.10 2.91 -9.27
CA ARG A 61 -17.17 2.48 -10.32
C ARG A 61 -16.93 0.96 -10.33
N PHE A 62 -17.16 0.27 -9.21
CA PHE A 62 -16.98 -1.17 -9.05
C PHE A 62 -18.23 -1.79 -8.37
N PRO A 63 -19.35 -1.93 -9.09
CA PRO A 63 -20.63 -2.36 -8.48
C PRO A 63 -20.76 -3.87 -8.28
N ASP A 64 -19.83 -4.69 -8.81
CA ASP A 64 -19.95 -6.15 -8.85
C ASP A 64 -19.50 -6.80 -7.53
N ALA A 65 -20.45 -7.37 -6.79
CA ALA A 65 -20.19 -8.09 -5.54
C ALA A 65 -19.35 -9.36 -5.73
N ALA A 66 -19.44 -10.04 -6.88
CA ALA A 66 -18.61 -11.20 -7.17
C ALA A 66 -17.15 -10.79 -7.42
N GLN A 67 -16.91 -9.62 -8.03
CA GLN A 67 -15.56 -9.05 -8.13
C GLN A 67 -15.00 -8.70 -6.75
N LEU A 68 -15.81 -8.13 -5.87
CA LEU A 68 -15.41 -7.85 -4.48
C LEU A 68 -15.00 -9.12 -3.74
N GLN A 69 -15.80 -10.20 -3.85
CA GLN A 69 -15.47 -11.49 -3.23
C GLN A 69 -14.16 -12.07 -3.77
N ARG A 70 -13.95 -12.04 -5.09
CA ARG A 70 -12.68 -12.48 -5.70
C ARG A 70 -11.50 -11.63 -5.24
N GLN A 71 -11.68 -10.31 -5.10
CA GLN A 71 -10.63 -9.43 -4.59
C GLN A 71 -10.27 -9.79 -3.15
N GLN A 72 -11.26 -9.97 -2.27
CA GLN A 72 -11.03 -10.36 -0.88
C GLN A 72 -10.33 -11.72 -0.76
N GLN A 73 -10.66 -12.70 -1.62
CA GLN A 73 -9.96 -13.98 -1.67
C GLN A 73 -8.50 -13.81 -2.09
N ARG A 74 -8.23 -12.99 -3.10
CA ARG A 74 -6.86 -12.67 -3.54
C ARG A 74 -6.06 -11.98 -2.45
N ASP A 75 -6.67 -11.03 -1.73
CA ASP A 75 -6.01 -10.31 -0.64
C ASP A 75 -5.64 -11.28 0.51
N ARG A 76 -6.53 -12.22 0.87
CA ARG A 76 -6.26 -13.28 1.86
C ARG A 76 -5.12 -14.20 1.42
N LEU A 77 -5.18 -14.68 0.17
CA LEU A 77 -4.14 -15.57 -0.38
C LEU A 77 -2.79 -14.85 -0.41
N LYS A 78 -2.76 -13.58 -0.85
CA LYS A 78 -1.54 -12.76 -0.86
C LYS A 78 -0.93 -12.65 0.54
N ARG A 79 -1.76 -12.43 1.57
CA ARG A 79 -1.29 -12.38 2.96
C ARG A 79 -0.64 -13.70 3.39
N GLN A 80 -1.31 -14.83 3.14
CA GLN A 80 -0.79 -16.16 3.48
C GLN A 80 0.53 -16.48 2.77
N LEU A 81 0.60 -16.19 1.46
CA LEU A 81 1.81 -16.42 0.66
C LEU A 81 2.97 -15.53 1.10
N SER A 82 2.69 -14.27 1.44
CA SER A 82 3.69 -13.33 1.95
C SER A 82 4.27 -13.83 3.28
N GLU A 83 3.40 -14.24 4.21
CA GLU A 83 3.80 -14.77 5.51
C GLU A 83 4.65 -16.05 5.35
N ALA A 84 4.22 -16.98 4.49
CA ALA A 84 4.98 -18.20 4.19
C ALA A 84 6.35 -17.91 3.57
N ALA A 85 6.49 -16.81 2.83
CA ALA A 85 7.75 -16.36 2.25
C ALA A 85 8.63 -15.53 3.22
N GLY A 86 8.18 -15.32 4.46
CA GLY A 86 8.88 -14.46 5.43
C GLY A 86 8.83 -12.98 5.07
N ILE A 87 7.87 -12.57 4.23
CA ILE A 87 7.65 -11.18 3.83
C ILE A 87 6.54 -10.60 4.71
N ARG A 88 6.87 -9.52 5.42
CA ARG A 88 5.88 -8.77 6.21
C ARG A 88 5.05 -7.91 5.28
N LEU A 89 3.76 -8.24 5.14
CA LEU A 89 2.80 -7.48 4.35
C LEU A 89 2.08 -6.44 5.21
N ILE A 90 2.21 -5.17 4.86
CA ILE A 90 1.50 -4.04 5.51
C ILE A 90 0.33 -3.63 4.61
N GLU A 91 -0.88 -3.76 5.13
CA GLU A 91 -2.08 -3.24 4.47
C GLU A 91 -2.27 -1.77 4.85
N VAL A 92 -2.28 -0.89 3.85
CA VAL A 92 -2.39 0.55 4.02
C VAL A 92 -3.76 1.00 3.52
N HIS A 93 -4.60 1.50 4.42
CA HIS A 93 -5.91 2.04 4.08
C HIS A 93 -5.84 3.55 3.80
N PRO A 94 -6.88 4.15 3.19
CA PRO A 94 -6.88 5.59 2.93
C PRO A 94 -6.53 6.46 4.15
N PRO A 95 -7.05 6.21 5.37
CA PRO A 95 -6.70 7.00 6.55
C PRO A 95 -5.20 7.00 6.88
N ASP A 96 -4.53 5.88 6.58
CA ASP A 96 -3.11 5.66 6.87
C ASP A 96 -2.17 6.45 5.96
N LEU A 97 -2.67 7.04 4.86
CA LEU A 97 -1.87 7.89 3.96
C LEU A 97 -1.53 9.24 4.62
N SER A 98 -0.68 9.20 5.63
CA SER A 98 -0.06 10.37 6.26
C SER A 98 1.37 10.02 6.63
N PHE A 99 2.26 11.01 6.65
CA PHE A 99 3.65 10.78 7.02
C PHE A 99 3.78 10.19 8.42
N VAL A 100 2.97 10.67 9.38
CA VAL A 100 2.94 10.14 10.75
C VAL A 100 2.58 8.65 10.75
N ARG A 101 1.44 8.29 10.15
CA ARG A 101 0.96 6.91 10.22
C ARG A 101 1.82 5.93 9.40
N LEU A 102 2.30 6.33 8.23
CA LEU A 102 3.24 5.51 7.45
C LEU A 102 4.57 5.33 8.19
N SER A 103 5.06 6.36 8.88
CA SER A 103 6.28 6.25 9.70
C SER A 103 6.13 5.24 10.83
N GLU A 104 4.97 5.23 11.52
CA GLU A 104 4.65 4.24 12.56
C GLU A 104 4.64 2.83 11.99
N LEU A 105 3.88 2.60 10.91
CA LEU A 105 3.79 1.28 10.25
C LEU A 105 5.15 0.75 9.79
N LEU A 106 5.98 1.61 9.20
CA LEU A 106 7.32 1.26 8.75
C LEU A 106 8.25 0.92 9.93
N ARG A 107 8.21 1.70 11.02
CA ARG A 107 9.00 1.42 12.24
C ARG A 107 8.57 0.12 12.91
N GLU A 108 7.26 -0.12 13.03
CA GLU A 108 6.71 -1.38 13.54
C GLU A 108 7.18 -2.57 12.70
N ALA A 109 7.38 -2.37 11.39
CA ALA A 109 7.93 -3.34 10.46
C ALA A 109 9.46 -3.46 10.48
N GLY A 110 10.17 -2.70 11.32
CA GLY A 110 11.63 -2.72 11.40
C GLY A 110 12.32 -1.99 10.24
N VAL A 111 11.59 -1.17 9.48
CA VAL A 111 12.16 -0.36 8.39
C VAL A 111 12.70 0.95 8.99
N PRO A 112 14.01 1.23 8.88
CA PRO A 112 14.58 2.48 9.35
C PRO A 112 14.05 3.65 8.50
N LEU A 113 13.79 4.77 9.18
CA LEU A 113 13.41 6.02 8.54
C LEU A 113 14.62 6.95 8.46
N ARG A 114 14.65 7.80 7.44
CA ARG A 114 15.59 8.91 7.33
C ARG A 114 14.90 10.23 7.65
N ASP A 115 15.70 11.24 7.96
CA ASP A 115 15.22 12.61 7.93
C ASP A 115 14.97 13.04 6.48
N VAL A 116 13.92 13.85 6.29
CA VAL A 116 13.61 14.43 4.98
C VAL A 116 14.58 15.58 4.73
N PRO A 117 15.39 15.56 3.66
CA PRO A 117 16.32 16.63 3.35
C PRO A 117 15.59 17.95 3.11
N ASP A 118 16.21 19.05 3.51
CA ASP A 118 15.64 20.40 3.33
C ASP A 118 15.32 20.70 1.85
N GLU A 119 16.11 20.17 0.93
CA GLU A 119 15.92 20.29 -0.52
C GLU A 119 14.60 19.65 -1.00
N GLU A 120 14.15 18.59 -0.32
CA GLU A 120 12.91 17.88 -0.62
C GLU A 120 11.68 18.49 0.09
N ARG A 121 11.85 19.56 0.89
CA ARG A 121 10.77 20.16 1.70
C ARG A 121 9.54 20.52 0.89
N TYR A 122 9.70 21.04 -0.32
CA TYR A 122 8.57 21.39 -1.18
C TYR A 122 7.84 20.15 -1.70
N VAL A 123 8.57 19.07 -1.97
CA VAL A 123 7.98 17.77 -2.36
C VAL A 123 7.21 17.19 -1.18
N TYR A 124 7.77 17.23 0.03
CA TYR A 124 7.10 16.80 1.26
C TYR A 124 5.77 17.52 1.44
N GLN A 125 5.79 18.86 1.34
CA GLN A 125 4.58 19.67 1.47
C GLN A 125 3.54 19.38 0.38
N ALA A 126 4.00 19.13 -0.86
CA ALA A 126 3.10 18.76 -1.96
C ALA A 126 2.44 17.40 -1.69
N LEU A 127 3.21 16.37 -1.33
CA LEU A 127 2.70 15.04 -1.00
C LEU A 127 1.72 15.09 0.19
N LEU A 128 2.04 15.88 1.22
CA LEU A 128 1.14 16.09 2.36
C LEU A 128 -0.21 16.66 1.90
N ARG A 129 -0.21 17.77 1.15
CA ARG A 129 -1.45 18.38 0.63
C ARG A 129 -2.24 17.43 -0.27
N HIS A 130 -1.56 16.73 -1.18
CA HIS A 130 -2.22 15.77 -2.07
C HIS A 130 -2.85 14.62 -1.29
N SER A 131 -2.16 14.13 -0.26
CA SER A 131 -2.69 13.07 0.59
C SER A 131 -3.88 13.52 1.42
N GLU A 132 -3.81 14.71 2.03
CA GLU A 132 -4.96 15.29 2.77
C GLU A 132 -6.20 15.43 1.88
N ARG A 133 -6.02 15.98 0.68
CA ARG A 133 -7.12 16.10 -0.31
C ARG A 133 -7.68 14.74 -0.68
N TYR A 134 -6.81 13.77 -0.93
CA TYR A 134 -7.22 12.41 -1.29
C TYR A 134 -8.03 11.75 -0.16
N ARG A 135 -7.53 11.81 1.08
CA ARG A 135 -8.21 11.26 2.26
C ARG A 135 -9.55 11.94 2.50
N ALA A 136 -9.65 13.25 2.30
CA ALA A 136 -10.90 14.00 2.42
C ALA A 136 -11.93 13.55 1.36
N ALA A 137 -11.51 13.39 0.10
CA ALA A 137 -12.38 12.93 -0.98
C ALA A 137 -12.91 11.51 -0.70
N VAL A 138 -12.04 10.59 -0.27
CA VAL A 138 -12.44 9.22 0.09
C VAL A 138 -13.43 9.21 1.26
N ARG A 139 -13.22 10.06 2.27
CA ARG A 139 -14.13 10.18 3.42
C ARG A 139 -15.51 10.70 2.99
N GLN A 140 -15.55 11.69 2.10
CA GLN A 140 -16.81 12.23 1.57
C GLN A 140 -17.57 11.17 0.77
N GLU A 141 -16.88 10.39 -0.06
CA GLU A 141 -17.48 9.27 -0.79
C GLU A 141 -17.92 8.12 0.14
N ALA A 142 -17.37 8.04 1.36
CA ALA A 142 -17.81 7.07 2.37
C ALA A 142 -19.08 7.49 3.12
N ALA A 143 -19.37 8.79 3.17
CA ALA A 143 -20.52 9.36 3.88
C ALA A 143 -21.80 9.47 3.02
N VAL A 144 -21.72 9.14 1.73
CA VAL A 144 -22.82 9.11 0.75
C VAL A 144 -23.17 7.66 0.44
#